data_AF-A0A3N4QZF0-F1
#
_entry.id   AF-A0A3N4QZF0-F1
#
_cell.length_a   1.000
_cell.length_b   1.000
_cell.length_c   1.000
_cell.angle_alpha   90.00
_cell.angle_beta   90.00
_cell.angle_gamma   90.00
#
_symmetry.space_group_name_H-M   'P 1'
#
loop_
_entity.id
_entity.type
_entity.pdbx_description
1 polymer ?
#
loop_
_entity_poly.entity_id
_entity_poly.type
_entity_poly.pdbx_seq_one_letter_code
_entity_poly.pdbx_strand_id
1 'polypeptide(L)'
;MGDIGRTRLPAVAVALMWWYEGFWCKVFPGRADQRAIVEGLPLLPAGAANALLVAIGLAEVALGVWVLLGYRPYAAAVVQTVLVVGFNTGGLLVGSQHIPEPGRLVVQDLGFLALIWLVAARRTAPGPGRLDGAVQGVRAR
;
A
#
# COMPACT_ATOMS: atom_id res chain seq x y z
N MET A 1 -2.65 19.34 -19.47
CA MET A 1 -2.14 19.16 -18.09
C MET A 1 -3.11 18.47 -17.12
N GLY A 2 -4.43 18.41 -17.37
CA GLY A 2 -5.41 17.82 -16.43
C GLY A 2 -5.40 16.29 -16.24
N ASP A 3 -4.95 15.51 -17.23
CA ASP A 3 -4.98 14.03 -17.16
C ASP A 3 -3.84 13.41 -16.34
N ILE A 4 -2.68 14.08 -16.31
CA ILE A 4 -1.51 13.64 -15.56
C ILE A 4 -1.77 13.76 -14.04
N GLY A 5 -2.44 14.84 -13.61
CA GLY A 5 -2.77 15.07 -12.20
C GLY A 5 -3.78 14.06 -11.63
N ARG A 6 -4.81 13.71 -12.40
CA ARG A 6 -5.88 12.79 -11.93
C ARG A 6 -5.39 11.39 -11.60
N THR A 7 -4.40 10.87 -12.32
CA THR A 7 -3.89 9.50 -12.12
C THR A 7 -2.69 9.47 -11.18
N ARG A 8 -1.85 10.52 -11.18
CA ARG A 8 -0.64 10.56 -10.36
C ARG A 8 -0.89 10.94 -8.91
N LEU A 9 -1.85 11.82 -8.60
CA LEU A 9 -2.10 12.24 -7.22
C LEU A 9 -2.46 11.07 -6.30
N PRO A 10 -3.41 10.17 -6.66
CA PRO A 10 -3.68 9.00 -5.82
C PRO A 10 -2.48 8.05 -5.71
N ALA A 11 -1.69 7.89 -6.77
CA ALA A 11 -0.50 7.04 -6.75
C ALA A 11 0.61 7.62 -5.85
N VAL A 12 0.78 8.94 -5.86
CA VAL A 12 1.70 9.64 -4.95
C VAL A 12 1.21 9.51 -3.50
N ALA A 13 -0.08 9.69 -3.24
CA ALA A 13 -0.63 9.48 -1.89
C ALA A 13 -0.37 8.06 -1.39
N VAL A 14 -0.59 7.05 -2.24
CA VAL A 14 -0.32 5.65 -1.88
C VAL A 14 1.16 5.40 -1.64
N ALA A 15 2.03 5.94 -2.50
CA ALA A 15 3.48 5.79 -2.35
C ALA A 15 4.00 6.49 -1.09
N LEU A 16 3.49 7.67 -0.75
CA LEU A 16 3.85 8.39 0.47
C LEU A 16 3.40 7.63 1.72
N MET A 17 2.23 6.99 1.69
CA MET A 17 1.77 6.14 2.80
C MET A 17 2.73 4.96 3.02
N TRP A 18 3.12 4.25 1.96
CA TRP A 18 4.11 3.17 2.07
C TRP A 18 5.50 3.66 2.48
N TRP A 19 5.90 4.86 2.04
CA TRP A 19 7.13 5.48 2.51
C TRP A 19 7.06 5.80 4.01
N TYR A 20 5.95 6.35 4.48
CA TYR A 20 5.75 6.66 5.89
C TYR A 20 5.72 5.40 6.75
N GLU A 21 4.93 4.40 6.38
CA GLU A 21 4.86 3.14 7.15
C GLU A 21 6.15 2.33 7.06
N GLY A 22 6.84 2.35 5.92
CA GLY A 22 8.06 1.58 5.74
C GLY A 22 9.30 2.29 6.22
N PHE A 23 9.66 3.40 5.57
CA PHE A 23 10.88 4.11 5.91
C PHE A 23 10.77 4.74 7.30
N TRP A 24 9.77 5.59 7.53
CA TRP A 24 9.71 6.37 8.78
C TRP A 24 9.39 5.48 10.00
N CYS A 25 8.37 4.63 9.87
CA CYS A 25 7.88 3.84 11.01
C CYS A 25 8.72 2.59 11.29
N LYS A 26 9.49 2.05 10.33
CA LYS A 26 10.24 0.78 10.53
C LYS A 26 11.75 0.87 10.32
N VAL A 27 12.23 1.77 9.47
CA VAL A 27 13.66 1.89 9.18
C VAL A 27 14.31 3.00 10.01
N PHE A 28 13.83 4.24 9.88
CA PHE A 28 14.42 5.39 10.57
C PHE A 28 13.40 6.53 10.74
N PRO A 29 13.07 6.94 11.98
CA PRO A 29 13.66 6.52 13.26
C PRO A 29 13.23 5.13 13.74
N GLY A 30 12.17 4.56 13.17
CA GLY A 30 11.55 3.34 13.69
C GLY A 30 10.64 3.63 14.90
N ARG A 31 9.50 2.94 14.97
CA ARG A 31 8.48 3.15 16.00
C ARG A 31 8.56 2.08 17.10
N ALA A 32 8.57 2.54 18.35
CA ALA A 32 8.67 1.67 19.52
C ALA A 32 7.46 0.73 19.69
N ASP A 33 6.26 1.19 19.33
CA ASP A 33 5.04 0.40 19.43
C ASP A 33 4.98 -0.72 18.38
N GLN A 34 5.39 -0.46 17.13
CA GLN A 34 5.51 -1.52 16.12
C GLN A 34 6.57 -2.56 16.50
N ARG A 35 7.67 -2.11 17.12
CA ARG A 35 8.68 -3.00 17.69
C ARG A 35 8.13 -3.87 18.82
N ALA A 36 7.36 -3.30 19.75
CA ALA A 36 6.73 -4.07 20.83
C ALA A 36 5.76 -5.15 20.30
N ILE A 37 5.01 -4.85 19.24
CA ILE A 37 4.13 -5.84 18.58
C ILE A 37 4.97 -6.98 17.99
N VAL A 38 6.04 -6.66 17.26
CA VAL A 38 6.90 -7.66 16.61
C VAL A 38 7.66 -8.51 17.65
N GLU A 39 8.15 -7.90 18.73
CA GLU A 39 8.79 -8.61 19.85
C GLU A 39 7.81 -9.57 20.58
N GLY A 40 6.50 -9.32 20.49
CA GLY A 40 5.46 -10.21 21.01
C GLY A 40 5.15 -11.44 20.14
N LEU A 41 5.77 -11.60 18.97
CA LEU A 41 5.50 -12.72 18.08
C LEU A 41 6.06 -14.04 18.64
N PRO A 42 5.24 -15.12 18.74
CA PRO A 42 5.60 -16.34 19.47
C PRO A 42 6.74 -17.16 18.83
N LEU A 43 7.05 -16.93 17.55
CA LEU A 43 8.08 -17.66 16.80
C LEU A 43 9.29 -16.80 16.44
N LEU A 44 9.34 -15.55 16.93
CA LEU A 44 10.43 -14.64 16.59
C LEU A 44 11.61 -14.81 17.55
N PRO A 45 12.84 -15.05 17.05
CA PRO A 45 14.02 -15.09 17.91
C PRO A 45 14.26 -13.77 18.63
N ALA A 46 14.75 -13.85 19.87
CA ALA A 46 15.13 -12.67 20.64
C ALA A 46 16.16 -11.81 19.86
N GLY A 47 15.90 -10.51 19.76
CA GLY A 47 16.74 -9.57 19.02
C GLY A 47 16.50 -9.50 17.51
N ALA A 48 15.67 -10.37 16.93
CA ALA A 48 15.37 -10.35 15.49
C ALA A 48 14.37 -9.26 15.07
N ALA A 49 13.64 -8.66 16.03
CA ALA A 49 12.57 -7.70 15.76
C ALA A 49 13.01 -6.50 14.92
N ASN A 50 14.17 -5.91 15.24
CA ASN A 50 14.66 -4.76 14.48
C ASN A 50 15.02 -5.13 13.03
N ALA A 51 15.70 -6.27 12.85
CA ALA A 51 16.06 -6.75 11.51
C ALA A 51 14.82 -7.05 10.66
N LEU A 52 13.81 -7.69 11.27
CA LEU A 52 12.53 -7.97 10.61
C LEU A 52 11.79 -6.69 10.24
N LEU A 53 11.71 -5.71 11.15
CA LEU A 53 11.08 -4.42 10.86
C LEU A 53 11.79 -3.68 9.72
N VAL A 54 13.12 -3.63 9.72
CA VAL A 54 13.87 -3.01 8.63
C VAL A 54 13.59 -3.72 7.30
N ALA A 55 13.59 -5.05 7.28
CA ALA A 55 13.28 -5.82 6.07
C ALA A 55 11.86 -5.52 5.55
N ILE A 56 10.86 -5.48 6.44
CA ILE A 56 9.49 -5.10 6.11
C ILE A 56 9.45 -3.66 5.57
N GLY A 57 10.12 -2.73 6.25
CA GLY A 57 10.10 -1.31 5.88
C GLY A 57 10.70 -1.06 4.50
N LEU A 58 11.78 -1.76 4.14
CA LEU A 58 12.36 -1.70 2.79
C LEU A 58 11.41 -2.29 1.73
N ALA A 59 10.73 -3.40 2.05
CA ALA A 59 9.73 -3.98 1.15
C ALA A 59 8.55 -3.02 0.91
N GLU A 60 8.09 -2.33 1.95
CA GLU A 60 7.04 -1.32 1.87
C GLU A 60 7.47 -0.12 1.00
N VAL A 61 8.70 0.39 1.18
CA VAL A 61 9.25 1.43 0.30
C VAL A 61 9.27 0.96 -1.16
N ALA A 62 9.69 -0.28 -1.41
CA ALA A 62 9.67 -0.87 -2.74
C ALA A 62 8.25 -0.97 -3.34
N LEU A 63 7.22 -1.22 -2.52
CA LEU A 63 5.81 -1.16 -2.97
C LEU A 63 5.41 0.26 -3.36
N GLY A 64 5.81 1.27 -2.58
CA GLY A 64 5.58 2.67 -2.94
C GLY A 64 6.19 3.01 -4.30
N VAL A 65 7.42 2.57 -4.56
CA VAL A 65 8.08 2.72 -5.86
C VAL A 65 7.33 1.95 -6.96
N TRP A 66 6.94 0.70 -6.72
CA TRP A 66 6.18 -0.10 -7.69
C TRP A 66 4.85 0.58 -8.06
N VAL A 67 4.17 1.15 -7.07
CA VAL A 67 2.99 1.99 -7.29
C VAL A 67 3.37 3.22 -8.10
N LEU A 68 4.48 3.92 -7.91
CA LEU A 68 4.81 5.05 -8.78
C LEU A 68 5.09 4.64 -10.23
N LEU A 69 5.77 3.51 -10.44
CA LEU A 69 6.11 2.97 -11.77
C LEU A 69 4.86 2.58 -12.58
N GLY A 70 3.77 2.18 -11.91
CA GLY A 70 2.52 1.80 -12.57
C GLY A 70 2.60 0.50 -13.38
N TYR A 71 3.67 -0.27 -13.21
CA TYR A 71 3.81 -1.60 -13.79
C TYR A 71 2.82 -2.59 -13.15
N ARG A 72 2.05 -3.34 -13.95
CA ARG A 72 1.07 -4.34 -13.48
C ARG A 72 0.23 -3.85 -12.27
N PRO A 73 -0.58 -2.80 -12.44
CA PRO A 73 -1.19 -2.08 -11.32
C PRO A 73 -2.17 -2.93 -10.48
N TYR A 74 -2.85 -3.91 -11.08
CA TYR A 74 -3.69 -4.86 -10.33
C TYR A 74 -2.87 -5.82 -9.46
N ALA A 75 -1.73 -6.31 -9.96
CA ALA A 75 -0.85 -7.17 -9.15
C ALA A 75 -0.31 -6.40 -7.94
N ALA A 76 0.10 -5.14 -8.15
CA ALA A 76 0.50 -4.26 -7.06
C ALA A 76 -0.64 -4.07 -6.04
N ALA A 77 -1.89 -3.87 -6.49
CA ALA A 77 -3.03 -3.71 -5.60
C ALA A 77 -3.34 -4.96 -4.76
N VAL A 78 -3.23 -6.14 -5.36
CA VAL A 78 -3.41 -7.42 -4.65
C VAL A 78 -2.33 -7.60 -3.58
N VAL A 79 -1.05 -7.39 -3.91
CA VAL A 79 0.05 -7.53 -2.94
C VAL A 79 -0.12 -6.55 -1.78
N GLN A 80 -0.44 -5.29 -2.07
CA GLN A 80 -0.72 -4.28 -1.06
C GLN A 80 -1.91 -4.67 -0.17
N THR A 81 -2.98 -5.23 -0.76
CA THR A 81 -4.15 -5.69 -0.01
C THR A 81 -3.78 -6.81 0.95
N VAL A 82 -3.03 -7.82 0.48
CA VAL A 82 -2.57 -8.95 1.31
C VAL A 82 -1.73 -8.44 2.48
N LEU A 83 -0.84 -7.47 2.25
CA LEU A 83 0.01 -6.93 3.30
C LEU A 83 -0.75 -6.07 4.31
N VAL A 84 -1.64 -5.18 3.85
CA VAL A 84 -2.49 -4.36 4.74
C VAL A 84 -3.34 -5.28 5.60
N VAL A 85 -4.01 -6.26 5.02
CA VAL A 85 -4.83 -7.22 5.80
C VAL A 85 -3.96 -8.06 6.73
N GLY A 86 -2.81 -8.54 6.25
CA GLY A 86 -1.91 -9.39 7.03
C GLY A 86 -1.31 -8.69 8.25
N PHE A 87 -0.76 -7.48 8.08
CA PHE A 87 -0.19 -6.72 9.18
C PHE A 87 -1.24 -6.30 10.20
N ASN A 88 -2.39 -5.79 9.75
CA ASN A 88 -3.44 -5.34 10.66
C ASN A 88 -4.10 -6.50 11.39
N THR A 89 -4.33 -7.63 10.73
CA THR A 89 -4.82 -8.85 11.40
C THR A 89 -3.80 -9.36 12.41
N GLY A 90 -2.52 -9.44 12.05
CA GLY A 90 -1.45 -9.84 12.97
C GLY A 90 -1.34 -8.91 14.18
N GLY A 91 -1.38 -7.59 13.95
CA GLY A 91 -1.37 -6.58 15.00
C GLY A 91 -2.57 -6.68 15.93
N LEU A 92 -3.77 -6.92 15.41
CA LEU A 92 -4.98 -7.10 16.22
C LEU A 92 -5.00 -8.41 17.01
N LEU A 93 -4.42 -9.49 16.48
CA LEU A 93 -4.39 -10.79 17.16
C LEU A 93 -3.31 -10.88 18.25
N VAL A 94 -2.14 -10.25 18.03
CA VAL A 94 -0.96 -10.42 18.89
C VAL A 94 -0.65 -9.18 19.72
N GLY A 95 -1.05 -8.00 19.23
CA GLY A 95 -0.59 -6.71 19.74
C GLY A 95 -1.69 -5.71 20.02
N SER A 96 -2.96 -6.11 20.11
CA SER A 96 -4.09 -5.18 20.24
C SER A 96 -3.96 -4.22 21.43
N GLN A 97 -3.32 -4.64 22.51
CA GLN A 97 -3.02 -3.83 23.69
C GLN A 97 -2.12 -2.61 23.40
N HIS A 98 -1.38 -2.64 22.28
CA HIS A 98 -0.53 -1.54 21.83
C HIS A 98 -1.23 -0.65 20.78
N ILE A 99 -2.47 -0.95 20.41
CA ILE A 99 -3.26 -0.21 19.41
C ILE A 99 -4.31 0.62 20.17
N PRO A 100 -4.14 1.95 20.31
CA PRO A 100 -5.02 2.75 21.15
C PRO A 100 -6.47 2.79 20.68
N GLU A 101 -6.70 2.79 19.36
CA GLU A 101 -8.02 2.90 18.74
C GLU A 101 -8.15 1.94 17.54
N PRO A 102 -8.51 0.66 17.76
CA PRO A 102 -8.62 -0.34 16.70
C PRO A 102 -9.62 0.03 15.60
N GLY A 103 -10.72 0.70 15.95
CA GLY A 103 -11.71 1.14 14.96
C GLY A 103 -11.14 2.19 13.99
N ARG A 104 -10.30 3.10 14.48
CA ARG A 104 -9.63 4.11 13.64
C ARG A 104 -8.67 3.45 12.64
N LEU A 105 -7.94 2.44 13.08
CA LEU A 105 -7.04 1.64 12.24
C LEU A 105 -7.80 1.02 11.06
N VAL A 106 -8.89 0.31 11.34
CA VAL A 106 -9.73 -0.35 10.32
C VAL A 106 -10.26 0.67 9.29
N VAL A 107 -10.75 1.82 9.74
CA VAL A 107 -11.26 2.86 8.82
C VAL A 107 -10.15 3.43 7.94
N GLN A 108 -8.94 3.64 8.49
CA GLN A 108 -7.78 4.10 7.73
C GLN A 108 -7.36 3.07 6.68
N ASP A 109 -7.32 1.78 7.04
CA ASP A 109 -7.00 0.69 6.11
C ASP A 109 -8.01 0.63 4.96
N LEU A 110 -9.31 0.70 5.25
CA LEU A 110 -10.34 0.70 4.21
C LEU A 110 -10.19 1.89 3.25
N GLY A 111 -9.92 3.08 3.79
CA GLY A 111 -9.65 4.26 2.98
C GLY A 111 -8.40 4.10 2.12
N PHE A 112 -7.34 3.51 2.67
CA PHE A 112 -6.09 3.25 1.97
C PHE A 112 -6.27 2.21 0.85
N LEU A 113 -6.95 1.09 1.13
CA LEU A 113 -7.31 0.08 0.13
C LEU A 113 -8.15 0.68 -1.00
N ALA A 114 -9.11 1.55 -0.69
CA ALA A 114 -9.89 2.25 -1.70
C ALA A 114 -8.99 3.09 -2.64
N LEU A 115 -7.99 3.80 -2.11
CA LEU A 115 -7.02 4.54 -2.91
C LEU A 115 -6.14 3.61 -3.77
N ILE A 116 -5.69 2.50 -3.21
CA ILE A 116 -4.90 1.48 -3.93
C ILE A 116 -5.67 0.97 -5.14
N TRP A 117 -6.92 0.55 -4.95
CA TRP A 117 -7.76 0.02 -6.03
C TRP A 117 -8.18 1.12 -7.03
N LEU A 118 -8.35 2.36 -6.57
CA LEU A 118 -8.57 3.51 -7.45
C LEU A 118 -7.38 3.75 -8.38
N VAL A 119 -6.15 3.68 -7.85
CA VAL A 119 -4.92 3.76 -8.67
C VAL A 119 -4.89 2.63 -9.70
N ALA A 120 -5.26 1.41 -9.29
CA ALA A 120 -5.23 0.27 -10.18
C ALA A 120 -6.21 0.41 -11.36
N ALA A 121 -7.45 0.76 -11.06
CA ALA A 121 -8.50 0.97 -12.05
C ALA A 121 -8.14 2.10 -13.03
N ARG A 122 -7.65 3.24 -12.52
CA ARG A 122 -7.32 4.41 -13.36
C ARG A 122 -6.17 4.18 -14.32
N ARG A 123 -5.23 3.28 -14.01
CA ARG A 123 -4.08 2.99 -14.87
C ARG A 123 -4.34 1.93 -15.93
N THR A 124 -5.42 1.19 -15.80
CA THR A 124 -5.86 0.20 -16.79
C THR A 124 -7.01 0.68 -17.65
N ALA A 125 -7.69 1.76 -17.26
CA ALA A 125 -8.69 2.42 -18.09
C ALA A 125 -8.09 2.81 -19.46
N PRO A 126 -8.76 2.45 -20.58
CA PRO A 126 -8.35 2.92 -21.91
C PRO A 126 -8.31 4.45 -21.94
N GLY A 127 -7.25 5.02 -22.53
CA GLY A 127 -7.17 6.46 -22.74
C GLY A 127 -8.32 6.94 -23.64
N PRO A 128 -8.80 8.19 -23.47
CA PRO A 128 -9.95 8.72 -24.23
C PRO A 128 -9.87 8.47 -25.74
N GLY A 129 -8.69 8.66 -26.34
CA GLY A 129 -8.48 8.46 -27.78
C GLY A 129 -8.51 7.02 -28.28
N ARG A 130 -8.43 6.00 -27.40
CA ARG A 130 -8.52 4.59 -27.82
C ARG A 130 -9.95 4.14 -28.07
N LEU A 131 -10.93 4.75 -27.39
CA LEU A 131 -12.36 4.45 -27.59
C LEU A 131 -12.87 5.10 -28.88
N ASP A 132 -12.43 6.32 -29.18
CA ASP A 132 -12.81 7.04 -30.41
C ASP A 132 -12.36 6.29 -31.66
N GLY A 133 -11.12 5.78 -31.69
CA GLY A 133 -10.61 4.98 -32.81
C GLY A 133 -11.31 3.62 -32.98
N ALA A 134 -11.71 2.98 -31.87
CA ALA A 134 -12.46 1.71 -31.92
C ALA A 134 -13.88 1.91 -32.46
N VAL A 135 -14.56 3.00 -32.06
CA VAL A 135 -15.90 3.34 -32.54
C VAL A 135 -15.86 3.75 -34.02
N GLN A 136 -14.83 4.48 -34.45
CA GLN A 136 -14.66 4.84 -35.87
C GLN A 136 -14.36 3.62 -36.75
N GLY A 137 -13.52 2.68 -36.29
CA GLY A 137 -13.21 1.45 -37.03
C GLY A 137 -14.39 0.50 -37.20
N VAL A 138 -15.37 0.53 -36.29
CA VAL A 138 -16.63 -0.21 -36.40
C VAL A 138 -17.61 0.47 -37.35
N ARG A 139 -17.63 1.81 -37.43
CA ARG A 139 -18.49 2.57 -38.36
C ARG A 139 -18.00 2.58 -39.81
N ALA A 140 -16.73 2.28 -40.05
CA ALA A 140 -16.14 2.25 -41.39
C ALA A 140 -16.21 0.86 -42.08
N ARG A 141 -16.88 -0.12 -41.45
CA ARG A 141 -17.13 -1.46 -41.98
C ARG A 141 -18.62 -1.65 -42.23
#